data_AF-A0A445G8X9-F1
#
_entry.id   AF-A0A445G8X9-F1
#
_cell.length_a   1.000
_cell.length_b   1.000
_cell.length_c   1.000
_cell.angle_alpha   90.00
_cell.angle_beta   90.00
_cell.angle_gamma   90.00
#
_symmetry.space_group_name_H-M   'P 1'
#
loop_
_entity.id
_entity.type
_entity.pdbx_description
1 polymer ?
#
loop_
_entity_poly.entity_id
_entity_poly.type
_entity_poly.pdbx_seq_one_letter_code
_entity_poly.pdbx_strand_id
1 'polypeptide(L)'
;MDGDIYNEDTNDEDIDDEETNEEFYEATYTYVMTIYALIDILNQFLNMMRGEHIERPLTRPQITSRGYDYIHKALNDDPAIFRQVYRMYPDVFRKLCTIIREKTPLEDTRFICVEEMLASFLQIVGQNTRYCVIRNTFGRSQFATSENFHKILKALNSLAPDLMVRPGSTVPAKIRESTRFYPYFKDCIGAIDGHGNDPENEKELFNLRHASLRNVIERIFGIFKSRFTIFKSAPPFLFKTQAELVLACAALHNFLRKECRSDEFPVEPTDESSSSSSVLPNYEDNDHEPIVQTQEQEREDANIWRTNIGSDMGGKHGRGGKYSRSRENESAVDRPNKVRKS
;
A
#
# COMPACT_ATOMS: atom_id res chain seq x y z
N MET A 1 96.97 54.33 -27.39
CA MET A 1 96.82 54.21 -25.93
C MET A 1 96.40 55.56 -25.44
N ASP A 2 95.29 55.53 -24.71
CA ASP A 2 94.83 56.49 -23.71
C ASP A 2 94.33 57.85 -24.19
N GLY A 3 93.11 58.16 -23.75
CA GLY A 3 92.67 59.54 -23.55
C GLY A 3 91.28 59.84 -24.06
N ASP A 4 90.27 59.30 -23.38
CA ASP A 4 88.94 59.91 -23.22
C ASP A 4 89.10 61.42 -22.83
N ILE A 5 88.18 62.36 -23.04
CA ILE A 5 86.83 62.47 -22.49
C ILE A 5 86.23 63.74 -23.12
N TYR A 6 84.96 63.70 -23.55
CA TYR A 6 84.09 64.89 -23.51
C TYR A 6 82.93 64.63 -22.56
N ASN A 7 82.90 65.44 -21.49
CA ASN A 7 81.77 66.16 -20.89
C ASN A 7 80.46 65.41 -20.56
N GLU A 8 80.19 65.31 -19.24
CA GLU A 8 79.10 65.98 -18.50
C GLU A 8 78.17 66.87 -19.34
N ASP A 9 76.89 67.00 -19.12
CA ASP A 9 75.86 66.36 -18.30
C ASP A 9 74.63 67.21 -18.67
N THR A 10 73.44 66.61 -18.79
CA THR A 10 72.20 67.37 -18.57
C THR A 10 71.03 66.42 -18.30
N ASN A 11 70.79 66.26 -17.00
CA ASN A 11 69.50 66.15 -16.32
C ASN A 11 68.45 65.23 -16.95
N ASP A 12 68.41 63.99 -16.44
CA ASP A 12 67.18 63.21 -16.35
C ASP A 12 66.25 63.88 -15.31
N GLU A 13 65.05 64.25 -15.74
CA GLU A 13 63.94 64.57 -14.85
C GLU A 13 63.37 63.25 -14.32
N ASP A 14 63.62 63.00 -13.04
CA ASP A 14 62.90 62.05 -12.20
C ASP A 14 61.38 62.37 -12.23
N ILE A 15 60.59 61.50 -12.87
CA ILE A 15 59.12 61.49 -12.78
C ILE A 15 58.65 60.06 -12.50
N ASP A 16 58.47 59.78 -11.21
CA ASP A 16 57.35 59.02 -10.61
C ASP A 16 57.22 57.49 -10.83
N ASP A 17 58.33 56.74 -10.70
CA ASP A 17 58.33 55.27 -10.81
C ASP A 17 58.12 54.50 -9.48
N GLU A 18 58.00 55.17 -8.32
CA GLU A 18 57.84 54.49 -7.02
C GLU A 18 56.37 54.23 -6.64
N GLU A 19 55.44 55.16 -6.90
CA GLU A 19 54.02 55.01 -6.52
C GLU A 19 53.27 54.01 -7.44
N THR A 20 53.65 53.94 -8.72
CA THR A 20 53.12 52.97 -9.69
C THR A 20 53.54 51.53 -9.38
N ASN A 21 54.72 51.33 -8.77
CA ASN A 21 55.16 50.03 -8.31
C ASN A 21 54.36 49.54 -7.10
N GLU A 22 54.08 50.42 -6.13
CA GLU A 22 53.36 50.04 -4.91
C GLU A 22 51.90 49.64 -5.20
N GLU A 23 51.20 50.38 -6.08
CA GLU A 23 49.86 49.99 -6.56
C GLU A 23 49.89 48.67 -7.36
N PHE A 24 50.94 48.45 -8.17
CA PHE A 24 51.12 47.20 -8.91
C PHE A 24 51.41 46.02 -7.97
N TYR A 25 52.20 46.22 -6.91
CA TYR A 25 52.46 45.21 -5.89
C TYR A 25 51.20 44.91 -5.06
N GLU A 26 50.40 45.90 -4.71
CA GLU A 26 49.12 45.69 -4.01
C GLU A 26 48.08 45.01 -4.91
N ALA A 27 48.00 45.37 -6.19
CA ALA A 27 47.12 44.72 -7.15
C ALA A 27 47.54 43.27 -7.40
N THR A 28 48.84 42.99 -7.54
CA THR A 28 49.36 41.63 -7.69
C THR A 28 49.19 40.82 -6.40
N TYR A 29 49.40 41.40 -5.23
CA TYR A 29 49.14 40.77 -3.95
C TYR A 29 47.67 40.41 -3.79
N THR A 30 46.76 41.35 -4.09
CA THR A 30 45.31 41.12 -4.06
C THR A 30 44.90 40.04 -5.07
N TYR A 31 45.47 40.05 -6.28
CA TYR A 31 45.21 39.03 -7.29
C TYR A 31 45.70 37.64 -6.84
N VAL A 32 46.88 37.55 -6.24
CA VAL A 32 47.42 36.30 -5.71
C VAL A 32 46.58 35.79 -4.52
N MET A 33 46.18 36.67 -3.60
CA MET A 33 45.34 36.32 -2.45
C MET A 33 43.95 35.86 -2.88
N THR A 34 43.35 36.48 -3.90
CA THR A 34 42.07 36.03 -4.45
C THR A 34 42.19 34.68 -5.16
N ILE A 35 43.29 34.41 -5.87
CA ILE A 35 43.57 33.08 -6.44
C ILE A 35 43.69 32.04 -5.33
N TYR A 36 44.45 32.31 -4.26
CA TYR A 36 44.57 31.38 -3.14
C TYR A 36 43.22 31.12 -2.46
N ALA A 37 42.40 32.15 -2.24
CA ALA A 37 41.06 32.00 -1.69
C ALA A 37 40.15 31.18 -2.61
N LEU A 38 40.22 31.37 -3.92
CA LEU A 38 39.47 30.57 -4.90
C LEU A 38 39.93 29.11 -4.93
N ILE A 39 41.24 28.86 -4.83
CA ILE A 39 41.80 27.51 -4.71
C ILE A 39 41.31 26.84 -3.42
N ASP A 40 41.28 27.57 -2.29
CA ASP A 40 40.77 27.04 -1.03
C ASP A 40 39.27 26.75 -1.09
N ILE A 41 38.47 27.63 -1.69
CA ILE A 41 37.03 27.38 -1.91
C ILE A 41 36.83 26.18 -2.85
N LEU A 42 37.62 26.08 -3.92
CA LEU A 42 37.59 24.93 -4.83
C LEU A 42 38.05 23.65 -4.14
N ASN A 43 39.04 23.70 -3.25
CA ASN A 43 39.49 22.56 -2.46
C ASN A 43 38.44 22.16 -1.41
N GLN A 44 37.77 23.11 -0.77
CA GLN A 44 36.65 22.86 0.13
C GLN A 44 35.46 22.27 -0.64
N PHE A 45 35.15 22.80 -1.82
CA PHE A 45 34.11 22.27 -2.71
C PHE A 45 34.49 20.88 -3.24
N LEU A 46 35.75 20.67 -3.62
CA LEU A 46 36.26 19.35 -4.02
C LEU A 46 36.31 18.39 -2.84
N ASN A 47 36.54 18.81 -1.61
CA ASN A 47 36.43 17.99 -0.40
C ASN A 47 34.96 17.72 -0.01
N MET A 48 34.05 18.65 -0.33
CA MET A 48 32.60 18.46 -0.18
C MET A 48 32.05 17.50 -1.26
N MET A 49 32.56 17.58 -2.49
CA MET A 49 32.19 16.73 -3.64
C MET A 49 32.90 15.37 -3.63
N ARG A 50 34.16 15.33 -3.20
CA ARG A 50 34.86 14.14 -2.71
C ARG A 50 34.31 13.88 -1.30
N GLY A 51 32.98 13.75 -1.24
CA GLY A 51 32.24 13.51 -0.02
C GLY A 51 33.01 12.48 0.75
N GLU A 52 33.14 12.71 2.07
CA GLU A 52 33.60 11.70 3.00
C GLU A 52 33.09 10.38 2.46
N HIS A 53 34.02 9.52 2.07
CA HIS A 53 33.70 8.14 1.86
C HIS A 53 33.07 7.80 3.21
N ILE A 54 31.74 7.77 3.29
CA ILE A 54 31.08 7.17 4.42
C ILE A 54 31.46 5.73 4.17
N GLU A 55 32.63 5.33 4.68
CA GLU A 55 32.78 4.04 5.29
C GLU A 55 31.73 4.02 6.39
N ARG A 56 30.46 3.85 5.95
CA ARG A 56 29.59 2.96 6.65
C ARG A 56 30.41 1.69 6.54
N PRO A 57 31.06 1.20 7.61
CA PRO A 57 31.41 -0.20 7.57
C PRO A 57 30.12 -0.85 7.10
N LEU A 58 30.18 -1.55 5.96
CA LEU A 58 29.24 -2.61 5.72
C LEU A 58 29.55 -3.60 6.84
N THR A 59 29.14 -3.27 8.07
CA THR A 59 28.82 -4.21 9.13
C THR A 59 27.61 -4.90 8.56
N ARG A 60 27.87 -5.75 7.56
CA ARG A 60 26.98 -6.82 7.19
C ARG A 60 26.72 -7.49 8.54
N PRO A 61 25.48 -7.43 9.04
CA PRO A 61 25.18 -8.06 10.32
C PRO A 61 25.71 -9.49 10.24
N GLN A 62 26.39 -9.94 11.29
CA GLN A 62 26.84 -11.32 11.32
C GLN A 62 25.66 -12.22 10.99
N ILE A 63 25.95 -13.33 10.30
CA ILE A 63 24.94 -14.33 9.98
C ILE A 63 24.43 -14.84 11.33
N THR A 64 23.25 -14.38 11.74
CA THR A 64 22.65 -14.76 13.01
C THR A 64 21.68 -15.91 12.78
N SER A 65 21.73 -16.92 13.65
CA SER A 65 20.68 -17.93 13.79
C SER A 65 19.46 -17.38 14.53
N ARG A 66 19.50 -16.11 14.98
CA ARG A 66 18.51 -15.53 15.88
C ARG A 66 17.07 -15.63 15.37
N GLY A 67 16.84 -15.36 14.08
CA GLY A 67 15.52 -15.48 13.48
C GLY A 67 15.00 -16.93 13.44
N TYR A 68 15.89 -17.87 13.12
CA TYR A 68 15.64 -19.31 13.16
C TYR A 68 15.31 -19.78 14.57
N ASP A 69 16.18 -19.47 15.55
CA ASP A 69 15.99 -19.87 16.94
C ASP A 69 14.69 -19.30 17.52
N TYR A 70 14.38 -18.03 17.19
CA TYR A 70 13.15 -17.37 17.62
C TYR A 70 11.90 -18.07 17.08
N ILE A 71 11.82 -18.36 15.78
CA ILE A 71 10.61 -18.96 15.22
C ILE A 71 10.45 -20.41 15.68
N HIS A 72 11.54 -21.17 15.80
CA HIS A 72 11.51 -22.54 16.31
C HIS A 72 11.08 -22.60 17.78
N LYS A 73 11.52 -21.64 18.60
CA LYS A 73 11.03 -21.49 19.97
C LYS A 73 9.53 -21.16 19.97
N ALA A 74 9.10 -20.14 19.22
CA ALA A 74 7.71 -19.72 19.17
C ALA A 74 6.76 -20.83 18.73
N LEU A 75 7.19 -21.70 17.81
CA LEU A 75 6.42 -22.86 17.35
C LEU A 75 6.24 -23.98 18.40
N ASN A 76 7.08 -24.00 19.44
CA ASN A 76 7.07 -25.00 20.50
C ASN A 76 6.55 -24.42 21.84
N ASP A 77 6.39 -23.11 21.93
CA ASP A 77 5.76 -22.40 23.05
C ASP A 77 4.22 -22.56 23.00
N ASP A 78 3.48 -21.72 23.74
CA ASP A 78 2.01 -21.78 23.80
C ASP A 78 1.34 -21.55 22.42
N PRO A 79 0.58 -22.52 21.89
CA PRO A 79 -0.14 -22.39 20.63
C PRO A 79 -1.13 -21.22 20.56
N ALA A 80 -1.70 -20.80 21.71
CA ALA A 80 -2.62 -19.66 21.76
C ALA A 80 -1.90 -18.33 21.52
N ILE A 81 -0.70 -18.17 22.10
CA ILE A 81 0.16 -17.00 21.87
C ILE A 81 0.61 -16.98 20.40
N PHE A 82 1.04 -18.13 19.87
CA PHE A 82 1.43 -18.24 18.47
C PHE A 82 0.27 -17.82 17.54
N ARG A 83 -0.94 -18.32 17.81
CA ARG A 83 -2.14 -17.92 17.07
C ARG A 83 -2.41 -16.43 17.15
N GLN A 84 -2.27 -15.83 18.33
CA GLN A 84 -2.51 -14.40 18.50
C GLN A 84 -1.56 -13.59 17.61
N VAL A 85 -0.27 -13.97 17.54
CA VAL A 85 0.78 -13.26 16.80
C VAL A 85 0.69 -13.53 15.29
N TYR A 86 0.60 -14.79 14.88
CA TYR A 86 0.72 -15.21 13.48
C TYR A 86 -0.62 -15.51 12.79
N ARG A 87 -1.73 -15.32 13.51
CA ARG A 87 -3.11 -15.47 13.01
C ARG A 87 -3.49 -16.89 12.55
N MET A 88 -2.73 -17.90 12.98
CA MET A 88 -2.98 -19.32 12.74
C MET A 88 -2.26 -20.17 13.81
N TYR A 89 -2.71 -21.41 14.01
CA TYR A 89 -2.05 -22.34 14.94
C TYR A 89 -0.71 -22.87 14.41
N PRO A 90 0.23 -23.30 15.28
CA PRO A 90 1.56 -23.77 14.87
C PRO A 90 1.56 -24.94 13.87
N ASP A 91 0.65 -25.90 14.02
CA ASP A 91 0.47 -27.05 13.13
C ASP A 91 0.05 -26.60 11.72
N VAL A 92 -0.91 -25.68 11.65
CA VAL A 92 -1.38 -25.08 10.40
C VAL A 92 -0.29 -24.25 9.73
N PHE A 93 0.52 -23.53 10.52
CA PHE A 93 1.68 -22.80 10.04
C PHE A 93 2.73 -23.72 9.42
N ARG A 94 3.08 -24.83 10.09
CA ARG A 94 4.03 -25.82 9.56
C ARG A 94 3.51 -26.40 8.24
N LYS A 95 2.22 -26.75 8.18
CA LYS A 95 1.58 -27.25 6.96
C LYS A 95 1.64 -26.24 5.81
N LEU A 96 1.42 -24.95 6.09
CA LEU A 96 1.55 -23.90 5.08
C LEU A 96 2.99 -23.78 4.57
N CYS A 97 4.00 -23.86 5.46
CA CYS A 97 5.40 -23.87 5.06
C CYS A 97 5.73 -25.05 4.14
N THR A 98 5.23 -26.25 4.45
CA THR A 98 5.37 -27.43 3.59
C THR A 98 4.75 -27.19 2.21
N ILE A 99 3.51 -26.70 2.16
CA ILE A 99 2.82 -26.41 0.89
C ILE A 99 3.60 -25.37 0.06
N ILE A 100 4.11 -24.32 0.69
CA ILE A 100 4.90 -23.28 0.01
C ILE A 100 6.16 -23.90 -0.62
N ARG A 101 6.88 -24.76 0.11
CA ARG A 101 8.07 -25.45 -0.42
C ARG A 101 7.75 -26.41 -1.56
N GLU A 102 6.64 -27.12 -1.48
CA GLU A 102 6.27 -28.14 -2.47
C GLU A 102 5.68 -27.55 -3.76
N LYS A 103 4.92 -26.46 -3.64
CA LYS A 103 4.11 -25.91 -4.74
C LYS A 103 4.60 -24.59 -5.32
N THR A 104 5.65 -23.99 -4.75
CA THR A 104 6.19 -22.71 -5.20
C THR A 104 7.71 -22.79 -5.33
N PRO A 105 8.37 -21.91 -6.12
CA PRO A 105 9.83 -21.89 -6.21
C PRO A 105 10.50 -21.24 -4.98
N LEU A 106 9.78 -21.03 -3.88
CA LEU A 106 10.33 -20.42 -2.68
C LEU A 106 11.05 -21.46 -1.83
N GLU A 107 12.35 -21.26 -1.67
CA GLU A 107 13.22 -22.13 -0.89
C GLU A 107 13.91 -21.36 0.23
N ASP A 108 14.48 -22.12 1.17
CA ASP A 108 15.34 -21.56 2.20
C ASP A 108 16.55 -20.88 1.52
N THR A 109 16.82 -19.65 1.93
CA THR A 109 18.09 -19.02 1.55
C THR A 109 19.21 -19.53 2.45
N ARG A 110 20.46 -19.22 2.12
CA ARG A 110 21.62 -19.53 2.97
C ARG A 110 21.46 -19.09 4.44
N PHE A 111 20.64 -18.06 4.70
CA PHE A 111 20.57 -17.44 6.01
C PHE A 111 19.16 -17.38 6.62
N ILE A 112 18.11 -17.51 5.82
CA ILE A 112 16.71 -17.29 6.21
C ILE A 112 15.89 -18.45 5.68
N CYS A 113 15.22 -19.17 6.58
CA CYS A 113 14.30 -20.26 6.23
C CYS A 113 12.91 -19.72 5.86
N VAL A 114 12.12 -20.55 5.16
CA VAL A 114 10.73 -20.23 4.77
C VAL A 114 9.87 -19.93 5.98
N GLU A 115 10.07 -20.60 7.12
CA GLU A 115 9.36 -20.30 8.37
C GLU A 115 9.62 -18.87 8.83
N GLU A 116 10.88 -18.42 8.81
CA GLU A 116 11.23 -17.06 9.21
C GLU A 116 10.62 -16.01 8.25
N MET A 117 10.67 -16.28 6.94
CA MET A 117 10.07 -15.40 5.93
C MET A 117 8.56 -15.29 6.10
N LEU A 118 7.87 -16.42 6.24
CA LEU A 118 6.43 -16.47 6.42
C LEU A 118 6.02 -15.84 7.75
N ALA A 119 6.74 -16.11 8.83
CA ALA A 119 6.50 -15.53 10.16
C ALA A 119 6.61 -14.00 10.13
N SER A 120 7.65 -13.48 9.45
CA SER A 120 7.82 -12.04 9.25
C SER A 120 6.66 -11.44 8.46
N PHE A 121 6.26 -12.08 7.36
CA PHE A 121 5.11 -11.67 6.55
C PHE A 121 3.83 -11.62 7.38
N LEU A 122 3.54 -12.68 8.16
CA LEU A 122 2.34 -12.77 9.00
C LEU A 122 2.30 -11.74 10.12
N GLN A 123 3.44 -11.37 10.72
CA GLN A 123 3.46 -10.26 11.69
C GLN A 123 3.17 -8.91 11.02
N ILE A 124 3.64 -8.70 9.79
CA ILE A 124 3.36 -7.48 9.02
C ILE A 124 1.87 -7.43 8.64
N VAL A 125 1.32 -8.47 8.01
CA VAL A 125 -0.08 -8.44 7.53
C VAL A 125 -1.10 -8.67 8.64
N GLY A 126 -0.76 -9.51 9.61
CA GLY A 126 -1.65 -9.94 10.69
C GLY A 126 -1.76 -8.93 11.82
N GLN A 127 -0.64 -8.26 12.18
CA GLN A 127 -0.59 -7.28 13.27
C GLN A 127 -0.34 -5.84 12.81
N ASN A 128 -0.17 -5.60 11.51
CA ASN A 128 0.25 -4.29 10.99
C ASN A 128 1.61 -3.86 11.57
N THR A 129 2.52 -4.82 11.76
CA THR A 129 3.81 -4.60 12.42
C THR A 129 4.78 -3.87 11.49
N ARG A 130 5.44 -2.83 12.02
CA ARG A 130 6.47 -2.07 11.30
C ARG A 130 7.76 -2.87 11.13
N TYR A 131 8.48 -2.67 10.03
CA TYR A 131 9.74 -3.38 9.75
C TYR A 131 10.82 -3.21 10.82
N CYS A 132 10.84 -2.09 11.55
CA CYS A 132 11.78 -1.90 12.67
C CYS A 132 11.57 -2.91 13.81
N VAL A 133 10.31 -3.29 14.09
CA VAL A 133 9.99 -4.30 15.10
C VAL A 133 10.40 -5.68 14.58
N ILE A 134 10.09 -6.00 13.32
CA ILE A 134 10.52 -7.27 12.69
C ILE A 134 12.04 -7.41 12.71
N ARG A 135 12.79 -6.33 12.45
CA ARG A 135 14.25 -6.30 12.60
C ARG A 135 14.68 -6.66 14.02
N ASN A 136 14.02 -6.09 15.02
CA ASN A 136 14.32 -6.37 16.43
C ASN A 136 13.90 -7.76 16.88
N THR A 137 12.98 -8.41 16.18
CA THR A 137 12.59 -9.80 16.41
C THR A 137 13.58 -10.75 15.73
N PHE A 138 13.66 -10.73 14.40
CA PHE A 138 14.39 -11.74 13.62
C PHE A 138 15.86 -11.39 13.35
N GLY A 139 16.31 -10.17 13.64
CA GLY A 139 17.71 -9.77 13.48
C GLY A 139 18.11 -9.49 12.03
N ARG A 140 17.13 -9.21 11.15
CA ARG A 140 17.34 -8.95 9.72
C ARG A 140 17.28 -7.47 9.38
N SER A 141 17.99 -7.07 8.33
CA SER A 141 17.90 -5.70 7.80
C SER A 141 16.50 -5.45 7.22
N GLN A 142 16.09 -4.18 7.19
CA GLN A 142 14.80 -3.79 6.60
C GLN A 142 14.71 -4.19 5.12
N PHE A 143 15.83 -4.12 4.39
CA PHE A 143 15.93 -4.58 3.01
C PHE A 143 15.61 -6.07 2.88
N ALA A 144 16.27 -6.92 3.68
CA ALA A 144 16.03 -8.36 3.66
C ALA A 144 14.58 -8.70 4.05
N THR A 145 14.02 -8.02 5.05
CA THR A 145 12.61 -8.16 5.44
C THR A 145 11.68 -7.81 4.27
N SER A 146 11.94 -6.71 3.57
CA SER A 146 11.15 -6.28 2.40
C SER A 146 11.24 -7.29 1.25
N GLU A 147 12.44 -7.78 0.96
CA GLU A 147 12.65 -8.79 -0.09
C GLU A 147 11.89 -10.08 0.22
N ASN A 148 12.00 -10.57 1.46
CA ASN A 148 11.28 -11.76 1.93
C ASN A 148 9.77 -11.58 1.93
N PHE A 149 9.29 -10.39 2.29
CA PHE A 149 7.87 -10.05 2.22
C PHE A 149 7.32 -10.24 0.80
N HIS A 150 8.01 -9.70 -0.21
CA HIS A 150 7.59 -9.82 -1.60
C HIS A 150 7.73 -11.26 -2.14
N LYS A 151 8.75 -12.01 -1.70
CA LYS A 151 8.89 -13.43 -2.02
C LYS A 151 7.69 -14.26 -1.52
N ILE A 152 7.30 -14.07 -0.27
CA ILE A 152 6.13 -14.74 0.32
C ILE A 152 4.84 -14.29 -0.36
N LEU A 153 4.68 -12.99 -0.62
CA LEU A 153 3.50 -12.45 -1.31
C LEU A 153 3.33 -13.11 -2.68
N LYS A 154 4.40 -13.21 -3.46
CA LYS A 154 4.41 -13.88 -4.77
C LYS A 154 4.09 -15.38 -4.63
N ALA A 155 4.67 -16.06 -3.66
CA ALA A 155 4.42 -17.48 -3.40
C ALA A 155 2.93 -17.72 -3.06
N LEU A 156 2.34 -16.95 -2.15
CA LEU A 156 0.93 -17.06 -1.79
C LEU A 156 0.01 -16.76 -2.97
N ASN A 157 0.34 -15.78 -3.80
CA ASN A 157 -0.44 -15.48 -5.01
C ASN A 157 -0.37 -16.59 -6.07
N SER A 158 0.75 -17.31 -6.18
CA SER A 158 0.83 -18.50 -7.03
C SER A 158 0.00 -19.67 -6.51
N LEU A 159 -0.25 -19.75 -5.19
CA LEU A 159 -1.13 -20.74 -4.57
C LEU A 159 -2.60 -20.35 -4.59
N ALA A 160 -2.92 -19.06 -4.82
CA ALA A 160 -4.28 -18.55 -4.75
C ALA A 160 -5.28 -19.32 -5.65
N PRO A 161 -4.96 -19.68 -6.91
CA PRO A 161 -5.89 -20.45 -7.75
C PRO A 161 -6.34 -21.78 -7.14
N ASP A 162 -5.43 -22.50 -6.48
CA ASP A 162 -5.72 -23.78 -5.80
C ASP A 162 -6.55 -23.59 -4.53
N LEU A 163 -6.35 -22.47 -3.84
CA LEU A 163 -6.99 -22.15 -2.56
C LEU A 163 -8.32 -21.40 -2.71
N MET A 164 -8.61 -20.84 -3.89
CA MET A 164 -9.81 -20.05 -4.21
C MET A 164 -10.72 -20.73 -5.23
N VAL A 165 -10.91 -22.04 -5.10
CA VAL A 165 -11.82 -22.79 -6.00
C VAL A 165 -13.16 -22.06 -6.11
N ARG A 166 -13.60 -21.81 -7.35
CA ARG A 166 -14.89 -21.15 -7.61
C ARG A 166 -16.00 -21.95 -6.94
N PRO A 167 -16.82 -21.36 -6.05
CA PRO A 167 -18.02 -22.03 -5.58
C PRO A 167 -18.95 -22.27 -6.76
N GLY A 168 -19.68 -23.39 -6.73
CA GLY A 168 -20.75 -23.65 -7.69
C GLY A 168 -21.83 -22.56 -7.63
N SER A 169 -22.73 -22.52 -8.63
CA SER A 169 -23.78 -21.49 -8.74
C SER A 169 -24.79 -21.49 -7.59
N THR A 170 -24.79 -22.52 -6.75
CA THR A 170 -25.68 -22.68 -5.59
C THR A 170 -24.97 -22.29 -4.30
N VAL A 171 -25.60 -21.43 -3.50
CA VAL A 171 -25.10 -21.07 -2.16
C VAL A 171 -24.94 -22.35 -1.34
N PRO A 172 -23.72 -22.70 -0.89
CA PRO A 172 -23.51 -23.93 -0.12
C PRO A 172 -24.36 -23.94 1.16
N ALA A 173 -24.93 -25.10 1.51
CA ALA A 173 -25.75 -25.28 2.72
C ALA A 173 -25.06 -24.74 3.99
N LYS A 174 -23.72 -24.87 4.07
CA LYS A 174 -22.88 -24.35 5.17
C LYS A 174 -22.93 -22.83 5.35
N ILE A 175 -23.25 -22.05 4.31
CA ILE A 175 -23.44 -20.59 4.39
C ILE A 175 -24.90 -20.28 4.71
N ARG A 176 -25.84 -20.98 4.07
CA ARG A 176 -27.28 -20.80 4.24
C ARG A 176 -27.78 -21.16 5.65
N GLU A 177 -27.23 -22.20 6.24
CA GLU A 177 -27.63 -22.73 7.55
C GLU A 177 -26.78 -22.18 8.69
N SER A 178 -25.71 -21.43 8.39
CA SER A 178 -24.90 -20.80 9.41
C SER A 178 -25.58 -19.54 9.92
N THR A 179 -26.01 -19.54 11.17
CA THR A 179 -26.51 -18.36 11.88
C THR A 179 -25.53 -17.20 11.92
N ARG A 180 -24.24 -17.46 11.65
CA ARG A 180 -23.16 -16.48 11.62
C ARG A 180 -22.97 -15.84 10.26
N PHE A 181 -22.87 -16.64 9.18
CA PHE A 181 -22.62 -16.12 7.83
C PHE A 181 -23.90 -15.77 7.09
N TYR A 182 -24.97 -16.51 7.32
CA TYR A 182 -26.24 -16.28 6.65
C TYR A 182 -26.74 -14.84 6.82
N PRO A 183 -26.68 -14.19 8.01
CA PRO A 183 -27.02 -12.77 8.13
C PRO A 183 -26.18 -11.85 7.23
N TYR A 184 -24.90 -12.18 7.01
CA TYR A 184 -24.00 -11.42 6.12
C TYR A 184 -24.22 -11.69 4.62
N PHE A 185 -25.04 -12.68 4.24
CA PHE A 185 -25.34 -12.98 2.83
C PHE A 185 -26.85 -13.01 2.52
N LYS A 186 -27.72 -12.94 3.53
CA LYS A 186 -29.19 -13.01 3.43
C LYS A 186 -29.76 -11.89 2.56
N ASP A 187 -29.33 -10.65 2.81
CA ASP A 187 -29.77 -9.48 2.03
C ASP A 187 -28.99 -9.32 0.71
N CYS A 188 -27.91 -10.08 0.52
CA CYS A 188 -27.19 -10.14 -0.75
C CYS A 188 -27.98 -10.96 -1.78
N ILE A 189 -28.69 -12.01 -1.35
CA ILE A 189 -29.58 -12.77 -2.23
C ILE A 189 -30.79 -11.90 -2.60
N GLY A 190 -31.41 -11.23 -1.62
CA GLY A 190 -32.50 -10.24 -1.79
C GLY A 190 -32.17 -9.09 -2.76
N ALA A 191 -30.96 -8.52 -2.66
CA ALA A 191 -30.49 -7.46 -3.55
C ALA A 191 -30.06 -7.98 -4.94
N ILE A 192 -29.83 -9.29 -5.08
CA ILE A 192 -29.53 -9.94 -6.35
C ILE A 192 -30.82 -10.39 -7.05
N ASP A 193 -31.81 -10.87 -6.29
CA ASP A 193 -33.08 -11.46 -6.74
C ASP A 193 -34.24 -10.45 -6.84
N GLY A 194 -34.09 -9.24 -6.28
CA GLY A 194 -35.08 -8.17 -6.39
C GLY A 194 -36.26 -8.28 -5.43
N HIS A 195 -36.21 -9.13 -4.40
CA HIS A 195 -37.29 -9.25 -3.44
C HIS A 195 -37.42 -8.00 -2.56
N GLY A 196 -38.20 -7.02 -3.02
CA GLY A 196 -38.64 -5.89 -2.20
C GLY A 196 -39.15 -4.67 -2.95
N ASN A 197 -38.69 -4.41 -4.18
CA ASN A 197 -39.21 -3.42 -5.13
C ASN A 197 -38.43 -3.66 -6.43
N ASP A 198 -39.11 -4.14 -7.48
CA ASP A 198 -38.47 -4.28 -8.78
C ASP A 198 -38.03 -2.88 -9.24
N PRO A 199 -36.76 -2.67 -9.62
CA PRO A 199 -36.30 -1.35 -10.03
C PRO A 199 -37.12 -0.87 -11.23
N GLU A 200 -37.74 0.30 -11.13
CA GLU A 200 -38.64 0.83 -12.16
C GLU A 200 -37.87 1.47 -13.31
N ASN A 201 -36.58 1.79 -13.09
CA ASN A 201 -35.74 2.48 -14.06
C ASN A 201 -34.28 1.99 -14.04
N GLU A 202 -33.55 2.25 -15.12
CA GLU A 202 -32.13 1.85 -15.28
C GLU A 202 -31.24 2.37 -14.15
N LYS A 203 -31.54 3.58 -13.66
CA LYS A 203 -30.83 4.22 -12.54
C LYS A 203 -31.06 3.46 -11.22
N GLU A 204 -32.27 2.99 -10.97
CA GLU A 204 -32.59 2.21 -9.77
C GLU A 204 -31.97 0.83 -9.83
N LEU A 205 -31.97 0.19 -11.01
CA LEU A 205 -31.30 -1.08 -11.24
C LEU A 205 -29.79 -0.94 -11.01
N PHE A 206 -29.15 0.10 -11.55
CA PHE A 206 -27.73 0.39 -11.29
C PHE A 206 -27.46 0.58 -9.79
N ASN A 207 -28.24 1.43 -9.11
CA ASN A 207 -28.06 1.72 -7.70
C ASN A 207 -28.23 0.47 -6.82
N LEU A 208 -29.23 -0.37 -7.12
CA LEU A 208 -29.46 -1.63 -6.43
C LEU A 208 -28.26 -2.58 -6.60
N ARG A 209 -27.78 -2.76 -7.84
CA ARG A 209 -26.63 -3.63 -8.13
C ARG A 209 -25.34 -3.09 -7.51
N HIS A 210 -25.11 -1.78 -7.59
CA HIS A 210 -23.96 -1.12 -6.99
C HIS A 210 -23.97 -1.25 -5.46
N ALA A 211 -25.11 -0.97 -4.80
CA ALA A 211 -25.26 -1.15 -3.36
C ALA A 211 -25.08 -2.61 -2.94
N SER A 212 -25.65 -3.56 -3.70
CA SER A 212 -25.47 -4.99 -3.47
C SER A 212 -23.99 -5.39 -3.54
N LEU A 213 -23.27 -4.95 -4.57
CA LEU A 213 -21.85 -5.25 -4.74
C LEU A 213 -21.02 -4.63 -3.60
N ARG A 214 -21.29 -3.36 -3.28
CA ARG A 214 -20.63 -2.65 -2.18
C ARG A 214 -20.81 -3.37 -0.85
N ASN A 215 -22.04 -3.80 -0.54
CA ASN A 215 -22.33 -4.56 0.68
C ASN A 215 -21.52 -5.86 0.77
N VAL A 216 -21.38 -6.59 -0.35
CA VAL A 216 -20.56 -7.82 -0.40
C VAL A 216 -19.08 -7.49 -0.17
N ILE A 217 -18.56 -6.46 -0.85
CA ILE A 217 -17.17 -6.02 -0.72
C ILE A 217 -16.87 -5.60 0.73
N GLU A 218 -17.70 -4.74 1.31
CA GLU A 218 -17.55 -4.25 2.69
C GLU A 218 -17.54 -5.40 3.70
N ARG A 219 -18.40 -6.41 3.52
CA ARG A 219 -18.44 -7.59 4.39
C ARG A 219 -17.19 -8.46 4.25
N ILE A 220 -16.68 -8.66 3.02
CA ILE A 220 -15.40 -9.37 2.80
C ILE A 220 -14.25 -8.63 3.49
N PHE A 221 -14.16 -7.31 3.32
CA PHE A 221 -13.14 -6.51 3.99
C PHE A 221 -13.32 -6.46 5.50
N GLY A 222 -14.56 -6.53 6.02
CA GLY A 222 -14.82 -6.69 7.45
C GLY A 222 -14.22 -7.98 8.01
N ILE A 223 -14.38 -9.10 7.29
CA ILE A 223 -13.75 -10.38 7.65
C ILE A 223 -12.22 -10.25 7.60
N PHE A 224 -11.67 -9.62 6.57
CA PHE A 224 -10.21 -9.45 6.47
C PHE A 224 -9.67 -8.56 7.59
N LYS A 225 -10.31 -7.43 7.90
CA LYS A 225 -9.92 -6.54 9.00
C LYS A 225 -9.93 -7.23 10.37
N SER A 226 -10.84 -8.19 10.59
CA SER A 226 -10.92 -8.96 11.85
C SER A 226 -9.68 -9.83 12.12
N ARG A 227 -9.00 -10.30 11.06
CA ARG A 227 -7.86 -11.23 11.15
C ARG A 227 -6.54 -10.60 10.73
N PHE A 228 -6.55 -9.77 9.70
CA PHE A 228 -5.40 -9.11 9.10
C PHE A 228 -5.52 -7.60 9.30
N THR A 229 -4.87 -7.10 10.34
CA THR A 229 -5.02 -5.69 10.74
C THR A 229 -4.37 -4.71 9.76
N ILE A 230 -3.58 -5.18 8.80
CA ILE A 230 -3.05 -4.37 7.71
C ILE A 230 -4.15 -3.66 6.91
N PHE A 231 -5.37 -4.22 6.85
CA PHE A 231 -6.51 -3.59 6.18
C PHE A 231 -7.27 -2.57 7.04
N LYS A 232 -6.92 -2.39 8.32
CA LYS A 232 -7.54 -1.37 9.19
C LYS A 232 -7.07 0.04 8.85
N SER A 233 -5.88 0.18 8.25
CA SER A 233 -5.30 1.43 7.80
C SER A 233 -4.84 1.29 6.35
N ALA A 234 -4.76 2.39 5.60
CA ALA A 234 -4.17 2.35 4.26
C ALA A 234 -2.73 1.82 4.33
N PRO A 235 -2.41 0.67 3.70
CA PRO A 235 -1.06 0.14 3.73
C PRO A 235 -0.10 1.06 2.96
N PRO A 236 1.14 1.28 3.43
CA PRO A 236 2.13 2.13 2.74
C PRO A 236 2.78 1.39 1.55
N PHE A 237 1.97 0.72 0.74
CA PHE A 237 2.39 -0.04 -0.43
C PHE A 237 1.79 0.57 -1.69
N LEU A 238 2.47 0.40 -2.83
CA LEU A 238 1.92 0.75 -4.13
C LEU A 238 0.62 -0.03 -4.39
N PHE A 239 -0.30 0.56 -5.16
CA PHE A 239 -1.62 -0.05 -5.45
C PHE A 239 -1.51 -1.50 -5.97
N LYS A 240 -0.51 -1.78 -6.82
CA LYS A 240 -0.23 -3.14 -7.31
C LYS A 240 0.00 -4.13 -6.16
N THR A 241 0.87 -3.79 -5.22
CA THR A 241 1.17 -4.61 -4.04
C THR A 241 -0.03 -4.72 -3.11
N GLN A 242 -0.85 -3.66 -2.98
CA GLN A 242 -2.11 -3.72 -2.22
C GLN A 242 -3.09 -4.73 -2.84
N ALA A 243 -3.25 -4.75 -4.16
CA ALA A 243 -4.10 -5.71 -4.86
C ALA A 243 -3.58 -7.15 -4.69
N GLU A 244 -2.27 -7.35 -4.79
CA GLU A 244 -1.61 -8.63 -4.50
C GLU A 244 -1.84 -9.08 -3.06
N LEU A 245 -1.84 -8.16 -2.09
CA LEU A 245 -2.12 -8.46 -0.68
C LEU A 245 -3.56 -8.93 -0.45
N VAL A 246 -4.54 -8.32 -1.13
CA VAL A 246 -5.93 -8.76 -1.08
C VAL A 246 -6.04 -10.21 -1.54
N LEU A 247 -5.41 -10.55 -2.66
CA LEU A 247 -5.41 -11.91 -3.20
C LEU A 247 -4.72 -12.90 -2.23
N ALA A 248 -3.53 -12.58 -1.73
CA ALA A 248 -2.80 -13.44 -0.80
C ALA A 248 -3.56 -13.65 0.52
N CYS A 249 -4.17 -12.60 1.08
CA CYS A 249 -4.94 -12.70 2.32
C CYS A 249 -6.23 -13.51 2.12
N ALA A 250 -6.87 -13.40 0.97
CA ALA A 250 -8.02 -14.23 0.62
C ALA A 250 -7.63 -15.71 0.47
N ALA A 251 -6.47 -16.01 -0.16
CA ALA A 251 -5.95 -17.37 -0.27
C ALA A 251 -5.65 -17.95 1.12
N LEU A 252 -4.98 -17.16 1.96
CA LEU A 252 -4.64 -17.54 3.32
C LEU A 252 -5.90 -17.76 4.17
N HIS A 253 -6.90 -16.88 4.06
CA HIS A 253 -8.18 -17.04 4.74
C HIS A 253 -8.85 -18.38 4.36
N ASN A 254 -8.90 -18.70 3.07
CA ASN A 254 -9.50 -19.95 2.60
C ASN A 254 -8.72 -21.18 3.07
N PHE A 255 -7.39 -21.12 3.05
CA PHE A 255 -6.54 -22.17 3.61
C PHE A 255 -6.85 -22.40 5.09
N LEU A 256 -6.89 -21.34 5.91
CA LEU A 256 -7.17 -21.45 7.34
C LEU A 256 -8.57 -21.99 7.62
N ARG A 257 -9.56 -21.65 6.79
CA ARG A 257 -10.91 -22.21 6.89
C ARG A 257 -10.98 -23.70 6.55
N LYS A 258 -10.12 -24.18 5.66
CA LYS A 258 -10.03 -25.60 5.33
C LYS A 258 -9.40 -26.40 6.48
N GLU A 259 -8.35 -25.85 7.07
CA GLU A 259 -7.55 -26.53 8.10
C GLU A 259 -8.12 -26.39 9.52
N CYS A 260 -8.76 -25.25 9.84
CA CYS A 260 -9.29 -25.00 11.18
C CYS A 260 -10.72 -24.43 11.14
N ARG A 261 -11.71 -25.30 11.36
CA ARG A 261 -13.15 -24.97 11.23
C ARG A 261 -13.66 -24.00 12.31
N SER A 262 -13.00 -23.95 13.48
CA SER A 262 -13.38 -23.13 14.63
C SER A 262 -12.42 -21.96 14.90
N ASP A 263 -11.56 -21.61 13.93
CA ASP A 263 -10.57 -20.54 14.06
C ASP A 263 -11.19 -19.17 13.82
N GLU A 264 -11.90 -18.65 14.82
CA GLU A 264 -12.62 -17.39 14.73
C GLU A 264 -11.86 -16.27 15.46
N PHE A 265 -11.67 -15.12 14.79
CA PHE A 265 -11.14 -13.91 15.41
C PHE A 265 -12.32 -12.97 15.70
N PRO A 266 -12.42 -12.40 16.92
CA PRO A 266 -13.47 -11.43 17.22
C PRO A 266 -13.41 -10.25 16.25
N VAL A 267 -14.57 -9.81 15.77
CA VAL A 267 -14.68 -8.53 15.09
C VAL A 267 -14.60 -7.47 16.18
N GLU A 268 -13.50 -6.70 16.23
CA GLU A 268 -13.46 -5.51 17.08
C GLU A 268 -14.49 -4.50 16.56
N PRO A 269 -15.28 -3.85 17.43
CA PRO A 269 -16.22 -2.83 17.02
C PRO A 269 -15.46 -1.74 16.27
N THR A 270 -15.79 -1.56 14.99
CA THR A 270 -15.32 -0.43 14.20
C THR A 270 -16.00 0.82 14.75
N ASP A 271 -15.25 1.67 15.45
CA ASP A 271 -15.68 3.04 15.71
C ASP A 271 -15.89 3.72 14.36
N GLU A 272 -17.15 4.00 14.00
CA GLU A 272 -17.54 4.61 12.72
C GLU A 272 -17.13 6.10 12.58
N SER A 273 -16.30 6.61 13.48
CA SER A 273 -15.86 8.00 13.49
C SER A 273 -14.44 8.18 12.92
N SER A 274 -14.16 7.60 11.76
CA SER A 274 -12.98 7.95 10.97
C SER A 274 -13.36 7.99 9.49
N SER A 275 -14.01 9.08 9.10
CA SER A 275 -13.95 9.57 7.73
C SER A 275 -12.47 9.79 7.38
N SER A 276 -11.82 8.78 6.78
CA SER A 276 -10.48 8.92 6.24
C SER A 276 -10.54 9.86 5.04
N SER A 277 -10.22 11.13 5.26
CA SER A 277 -9.72 12.00 4.21
C SER A 277 -8.39 11.42 3.74
N SER A 278 -8.41 10.75 2.59
CA SER A 278 -7.21 10.19 1.95
C SER A 278 -6.45 11.32 1.26
N VAL A 279 -5.46 11.90 1.94
CA VAL A 279 -4.41 12.67 1.27
C VAL A 279 -3.23 11.72 1.07
N LEU A 280 -3.00 11.32 -0.18
CA LEU A 280 -1.81 10.58 -0.60
C LEU A 280 -0.57 11.51 -0.52
N PRO A 281 0.62 11.02 -0.12
CA PRO A 281 1.85 11.79 -0.24
C PRO A 281 2.29 11.86 -1.71
N ASN A 282 2.51 13.09 -2.22
CA ASN A 282 3.18 13.34 -3.49
C ASN A 282 4.64 12.85 -3.41
N TYR A 283 5.00 11.90 -4.27
CA TYR A 283 6.38 11.69 -4.66
C TYR A 283 6.56 12.37 -6.02
N GLU A 284 7.25 13.51 -6.01
CA GLU A 284 7.78 14.14 -7.21
C GLU A 284 8.91 13.26 -7.76
N ASP A 285 8.74 12.71 -8.95
CA ASP A 285 9.78 12.70 -9.99
C ASP A 285 9.16 12.43 -11.38
N ASN A 286 9.88 12.90 -12.39
CA ASN A 286 9.44 13.60 -13.60
C ASN A 286 8.80 12.79 -14.74
N ASP A 287 8.23 13.56 -15.67
CA ASP A 287 7.83 13.21 -17.05
C ASP A 287 6.44 12.60 -17.29
N HIS A 288 5.37 13.32 -16.91
CA HIS A 288 4.17 13.51 -17.76
C HIS A 288 3.42 14.78 -17.29
N GLU A 289 2.98 15.61 -18.23
CA GLU A 289 2.22 16.85 -17.96
C GLU A 289 1.05 16.62 -16.98
N PRO A 290 0.86 17.48 -15.96
CA PRO A 290 -0.25 17.34 -15.04
C PRO A 290 -1.52 17.92 -15.67
N ILE A 291 -2.37 17.07 -16.24
CA ILE A 291 -3.79 17.42 -16.40
C ILE A 291 -4.39 17.39 -15.00
N VAL A 292 -4.37 18.54 -14.31
CA VAL A 292 -5.14 18.73 -13.07
C VAL A 292 -6.62 18.74 -13.46
N GLN A 293 -7.24 17.56 -13.52
CA GLN A 293 -8.69 17.46 -13.60
C GLN A 293 -9.27 18.10 -12.34
N THR A 294 -10.21 19.03 -12.51
CA THR A 294 -10.93 19.60 -11.37
C THR A 294 -11.81 18.51 -10.74
N GLN A 295 -12.07 18.61 -9.44
CA GLN A 295 -12.95 17.67 -8.74
C GLN A 295 -14.37 17.62 -9.35
N GLU A 296 -14.79 18.70 -10.04
CA GLU A 296 -16.03 18.73 -10.81
C GLU A 296 -15.94 17.89 -12.09
N GLN A 297 -14.82 17.94 -12.81
CA GLN A 297 -14.59 17.12 -13.99
C GLN A 297 -14.60 15.63 -13.65
N GLU A 298 -13.93 15.23 -12.56
CA GLU A 298 -13.94 13.83 -12.09
C GLU A 298 -15.35 13.34 -11.73
N ARG A 299 -16.18 14.22 -11.14
CA ARG A 299 -17.58 13.90 -10.82
C ARG A 299 -18.43 13.75 -12.07
N GLU A 300 -18.19 14.59 -13.07
CA GLU A 300 -18.92 14.55 -14.33
C GLU A 300 -18.57 13.29 -15.13
N ASP A 301 -17.28 12.96 -15.22
CA ASP A 301 -16.78 11.74 -15.85
C ASP A 301 -17.35 10.48 -15.15
N ALA A 302 -17.39 10.46 -13.82
CA ALA A 302 -17.99 9.38 -13.05
C ALA A 302 -19.52 9.27 -13.26
N ASN A 303 -20.22 10.40 -13.42
CA ASN A 303 -21.65 10.42 -13.71
C ASN A 303 -21.97 9.90 -15.12
N ILE A 304 -21.13 10.23 -16.10
CA ILE A 304 -21.23 9.71 -17.47
C ILE A 304 -21.01 8.20 -17.47
N TRP A 305 -19.95 7.73 -16.80
CA TRP A 305 -19.66 6.31 -16.67
C TRP A 305 -20.80 5.52 -16.02
N ARG A 306 -21.38 6.05 -14.94
CA ARG A 306 -22.56 5.49 -14.27
C ARG A 306 -23.77 5.37 -15.20
N THR A 307 -24.03 6.40 -15.99
CA THR A 307 -25.16 6.43 -16.92
C THR A 307 -25.00 5.39 -18.02
N ASN A 308 -23.80 5.27 -18.58
CA ASN A 308 -23.47 4.28 -19.61
C ASN A 308 -23.66 2.84 -19.12
N ILE A 309 -23.22 2.53 -17.88
CA ILE A 309 -23.41 1.21 -17.28
C ILE A 309 -24.89 0.93 -17.04
N GLY A 310 -25.64 1.91 -16.52
CA GLY A 310 -27.09 1.77 -16.28
C GLY A 310 -27.86 1.41 -17.55
N SER A 311 -27.56 2.08 -18.66
CA SER A 311 -28.22 1.82 -19.94
C SER A 311 -27.84 0.49 -20.59
N ASP A 312 -26.59 0.02 -20.47
CA ASP A 312 -26.22 -1.35 -20.89
C ASP A 312 -26.95 -2.42 -20.07
N MET A 313 -27.11 -2.19 -18.75
CA MET A 313 -27.85 -3.10 -17.86
C MET A 313 -29.36 -3.14 -18.17
N GLY A 314 -29.96 -1.98 -18.47
CA GLY A 314 -31.37 -1.83 -18.86
C GLY A 314 -31.69 -2.49 -20.21
N GLY A 315 -30.83 -2.27 -21.21
CA GLY A 315 -30.97 -2.86 -22.55
C GLY A 315 -30.92 -4.39 -22.58
N LYS A 316 -30.25 -5.03 -21.61
CA LYS A 316 -30.21 -6.49 -21.44
C LYS A 316 -31.49 -7.06 -20.80
N HIS A 317 -32.19 -6.30 -19.95
CA HIS A 317 -33.47 -6.71 -19.35
C HIS A 317 -34.68 -6.42 -20.26
N GLY A 318 -34.56 -5.49 -21.21
CA GLY A 318 -35.65 -5.07 -22.11
C GLY A 318 -36.08 -6.06 -23.20
N ARG A 319 -35.48 -7.26 -23.32
CA ARG A 319 -35.89 -8.28 -24.31
C ARG A 319 -36.95 -9.27 -23.82
N GLY A 320 -37.47 -9.12 -22.60
CA GLY A 320 -38.57 -9.97 -22.13
C GLY A 320 -39.01 -9.69 -20.70
N GLY A 321 -39.64 -8.54 -20.45
CA GLY A 321 -40.23 -8.25 -19.13
C GLY A 321 -40.72 -6.81 -19.05
N LYS A 322 -42.01 -6.63 -18.80
CA LYS A 322 -42.77 -5.38 -18.95
C LYS A 322 -42.29 -4.26 -18.01
N TYR A 323 -41.88 -3.12 -18.56
CA TYR A 323 -41.98 -1.81 -17.89
C TYR A 323 -43.29 -1.14 -18.31
N SER A 324 -44.42 -1.66 -17.84
CA SER A 324 -45.71 -0.97 -17.95
C SER A 324 -46.69 -1.57 -16.94
N ARG A 325 -46.91 -0.87 -15.83
CA ARG A 325 -48.19 -0.97 -15.12
C ARG A 325 -48.88 0.37 -15.24
N SER A 326 -49.85 0.42 -16.14
CA SER A 326 -50.77 1.53 -16.35
C SER A 326 -51.39 1.96 -15.02
N ARG A 327 -51.28 3.25 -14.70
CA ARG A 327 -52.14 3.93 -13.74
C ARG A 327 -53.53 4.04 -14.34
N GLU A 328 -54.42 3.09 -14.06
CA GLU A 328 -55.86 3.34 -14.16
C GLU A 328 -56.60 2.60 -13.04
N ASN A 329 -57.48 3.37 -12.38
CA ASN A 329 -58.57 2.98 -11.49
C ASN A 329 -58.25 2.48 -10.07
N GLU A 330 -58.28 3.43 -9.13
CA GLU A 330 -59.07 3.24 -7.91
C GLU A 330 -59.73 4.57 -7.50
N SER A 331 -60.95 4.74 -8.01
CA SER A 331 -61.92 5.72 -7.54
C SER A 331 -62.39 5.36 -6.13
N ALA A 332 -62.31 6.34 -5.25
CA ALA A 332 -63.16 6.58 -4.07
C ALA A 332 -63.97 5.38 -3.53
N VAL A 333 -63.47 4.76 -2.46
CA VAL A 333 -64.31 4.07 -1.47
C VAL A 333 -63.84 4.43 -0.05
N ASP A 334 -64.68 5.21 0.61
CA ASP A 334 -64.91 5.38 2.05
C ASP A 334 -63.74 5.47 3.06
N ARG A 335 -63.61 6.66 3.67
CA ARG A 335 -63.01 6.84 5.01
C ARG A 335 -64.14 6.89 6.05
N PRO A 336 -64.12 6.08 7.12
CA PRO A 336 -64.97 6.34 8.26
C PRO A 336 -64.39 7.46 9.15
N ASN A 337 -65.26 8.39 9.50
CA ASN A 337 -65.10 9.47 10.48
C ASN A 337 -64.39 9.02 11.76
N LYS A 338 -63.33 9.74 12.16
CA LYS A 338 -62.84 9.75 13.54
C LYS A 338 -63.18 11.09 14.17
N VAL A 339 -64.22 11.05 15.00
CA VAL A 339 -64.68 12.08 15.93
C VAL A 339 -63.51 12.51 16.83
N ARG A 340 -63.15 13.80 16.80
CA ARG A 340 -62.35 14.44 17.85
C ARG A 340 -63.24 14.69 19.06
N LYS A 341 -62.86 14.13 20.21
CA LYS A 341 -63.31 14.61 21.52
C LYS A 341 -62.37 15.71 21.98
N SER A 342 -63.01 16.73 22.56
CA SER A 342 -62.51 17.86 23.33
C SER A 342 -61.92 19.02 22.53
#